data_AF-A0AAV2BA57-F1
#
_entry.id   AF-A0AAV2BA57-F1
#
_cell.length_a   1.000
_cell.length_b   1.000
_cell.length_c   1.000
_cell.angle_alpha   90.00
_cell.angle_beta   90.00
_cell.angle_gamma   90.00
#
_symmetry.space_group_name_H-M   'P 1'
#
loop_
_entity.id
_entity.type
_entity.pdbx_description
1 polymer ?
#
loop_
_entity_poly.entity_id
_entity_poly.type
_entity_poly.pdbx_seq_one_letter_code
_entity_poly.pdbx_strand_id
1 'polypeptide(L)'
;MATGWLCDIPGFGWPSAFFIVGTLNVLLAVAIQFVCYEYLATYPWITDEELKFITNGLDNKEPEKQYPTPWKKIFTSAPTYACIYGLFGNYWSITYYSTVHPTFMGTILHYPLTELFFLRME
;
A
#
# COMPACT_ATOMS: atom_id res chain seq x y z
N MET A 1 -7.97 3.46 15.82
CA MET A 1 -9.12 3.97 16.59
C MET A 1 -10.07 2.86 17.04
N ALA A 2 -10.50 1.95 16.15
CA ALA A 2 -11.39 0.85 16.58
C ALA A 2 -10.68 -0.16 17.50
N THR A 3 -9.44 -0.52 17.22
CA THR A 3 -8.75 -1.64 17.87
C THR A 3 -8.52 -1.42 19.37
N GLY A 4 -8.10 -0.23 19.81
CA GLY A 4 -7.86 0.07 21.23
C GLY A 4 -9.13 0.04 22.09
N TRP A 5 -10.23 0.60 21.59
CA TRP A 5 -11.53 0.54 22.26
C TRP A 5 -12.10 -0.89 22.29
N LEU A 6 -11.89 -1.66 21.20
CA LEU A 6 -12.31 -3.06 21.10
C LEU A 6 -11.53 -4.00 22.02
N CYS A 7 -10.27 -3.65 22.33
CA CYS A 7 -9.43 -4.42 23.26
C CYS A 7 -9.89 -4.31 24.71
N ASP A 8 -10.58 -3.22 25.07
CA ASP A 8 -10.99 -2.92 26.44
C ASP A 8 -12.37 -3.53 26.78
N ILE A 9 -13.04 -4.14 25.80
CA ILE A 9 -14.33 -4.81 25.99
C ILE A 9 -14.12 -6.16 26.70
N PRO A 10 -14.71 -6.37 27.89
CA PRO A 10 -14.56 -7.62 28.63
C PRO A 10 -15.18 -8.77 27.83
N GLY A 11 -14.33 -9.68 27.32
CA GLY A 11 -14.72 -10.89 26.61
C GLY A 11 -14.27 -10.99 25.15
N PHE A 12 -13.90 -9.89 24.47
CA PHE A 12 -13.48 -9.93 23.06
C PHE A 12 -12.00 -9.56 22.81
N GLY A 13 -11.32 -8.94 23.79
CA GLY A 13 -9.86 -8.80 23.86
C GLY A 13 -9.17 -8.24 22.60
N TRP A 14 -7.85 -8.36 22.56
CA TRP A 14 -7.02 -7.96 21.41
C TRP A 14 -7.30 -8.67 20.06
N PRO A 15 -7.80 -9.93 20.01
CA PRO A 15 -8.11 -10.60 18.74
C PRO A 15 -9.21 -9.92 17.91
N SER A 16 -10.15 -9.22 18.58
CA SER A 16 -11.27 -8.52 17.96
C SER A 16 -10.85 -7.53 16.85
N ALA A 17 -9.74 -6.84 17.07
CA ALA A 17 -9.15 -5.87 16.16
C ALA A 17 -8.83 -6.47 14.78
N PHE A 18 -8.31 -7.70 14.78
CA PHE A 18 -7.93 -8.41 13.57
C PHE A 18 -9.16 -8.88 12.79
N PHE A 19 -10.24 -9.25 13.48
CA PHE A 19 -11.48 -9.64 12.83
C PHE A 19 -12.14 -8.47 12.11
N ILE A 20 -12.26 -7.29 12.73
CA ILE A 20 -12.88 -6.13 12.07
C ILE A 20 -12.09 -5.70 10.83
N VAL A 21 -10.77 -5.51 10.99
CA VAL A 21 -9.91 -5.07 9.89
C VAL A 21 -9.83 -6.15 8.81
N GLY A 22 -9.76 -7.43 9.20
CA GLY A 22 -9.75 -8.56 8.28
C GLY A 22 -11.04 -8.65 7.46
N THR A 23 -12.19 -8.59 8.10
CA THR A 23 -13.49 -8.62 7.41
C THR A 23 -13.66 -7.42 6.49
N LEU A 24 -13.25 -6.22 6.90
CA LEU A 24 -13.27 -5.03 6.03
C LEU A 24 -12.40 -5.22 4.78
N ASN A 25 -11.20 -5.79 4.93
CA ASN A 25 -10.31 -6.07 3.80
C ASN A 25 -10.91 -7.12 2.86
N VAL A 26 -11.56 -8.17 3.39
CA VAL A 26 -12.23 -9.18 2.56
C VAL A 26 -13.39 -8.56 1.77
N LEU A 27 -14.22 -7.73 2.41
CA LEU A 27 -15.31 -7.03 1.73
C LEU A 27 -14.78 -6.11 0.64
N LEU A 28 -13.72 -5.37 0.91
CA LEU A 28 -13.08 -4.50 -0.07
C LEU A 28 -12.46 -5.31 -1.22
N ALA A 29 -11.78 -6.42 -0.94
CA ALA A 29 -11.20 -7.27 -1.97
C ALA A 29 -12.28 -7.85 -2.90
N VAL A 30 -13.41 -8.27 -2.34
CA VAL A 30 -14.57 -8.72 -3.10
C VAL A 30 -15.12 -7.58 -3.96
N ALA A 31 -15.27 -6.36 -3.41
CA ALA A 31 -15.70 -5.19 -4.18
C ALA A 31 -14.73 -4.86 -5.32
N ILE A 32 -13.42 -4.92 -5.07
CA ILE A 32 -12.39 -4.69 -6.08
C ILE A 32 -12.44 -5.76 -7.17
N GLN A 33 -12.68 -7.03 -6.83
CA GLN A 33 -12.84 -8.10 -7.83
C GLN A 33 -14.01 -7.83 -8.79
N PHE A 34 -15.09 -7.18 -8.31
CA PHE A 34 -16.21 -6.80 -9.17
C PHE A 34 -15.97 -5.52 -10.00
N VAL A 35 -15.05 -4.65 -9.56
CA VAL A 35 -14.79 -3.34 -10.20
C VAL A 35 -13.58 -3.39 -11.14
N CYS A 36 -12.54 -4.15 -10.79
CA CYS A 36 -11.29 -4.27 -11.52
C CYS A 36 -11.31 -5.52 -12.40
N TYR A 37 -11.55 -5.33 -13.71
CA TYR A 37 -11.34 -6.38 -14.70
C TYR A 37 -9.87 -6.33 -15.17
N GLU A 38 -9.19 -7.47 -15.14
CA GLU A 38 -7.75 -7.58 -15.48
C GLU A 38 -7.42 -7.30 -16.96
N TYR A 39 -8.43 -7.27 -17.83
CA TYR A 39 -8.24 -7.07 -19.26
C TYR A 39 -9.05 -5.87 -19.76
N LEU A 40 -8.35 -4.90 -20.35
CA LEU A 40 -8.93 -3.69 -20.95
C LEU A 40 -10.00 -4.01 -22.01
N ALA A 41 -9.92 -5.18 -22.68
CA ALA A 41 -10.91 -5.56 -23.69
C ALA A 41 -12.13 -6.31 -23.12
N THR A 42 -12.16 -6.61 -21.82
CA THR A 42 -13.35 -7.17 -21.15
C THR A 42 -14.14 -6.08 -20.41
N TYR A 43 -13.69 -4.82 -20.50
CA TYR A 43 -14.36 -3.69 -19.86
C TYR A 43 -15.60 -3.27 -20.68
N PRO A 44 -16.83 -3.46 -20.20
CA PRO A 44 -18.04 -3.19 -20.99
C PRO A 44 -18.30 -1.68 -21.22
N TRP A 45 -17.56 -0.80 -20.56
CA TRP A 45 -17.70 0.66 -20.64
C TRP A 45 -16.53 1.38 -21.31
N ILE A 46 -15.56 0.66 -21.87
CA ILE A 46 -14.47 1.31 -22.61
C ILE A 46 -14.99 1.73 -23.98
N THR A 47 -14.77 3.00 -24.33
CA THR A 47 -15.16 3.53 -25.64
C THR A 47 -14.09 3.14 -26.66
N ASP A 48 -14.49 2.83 -27.90
CA ASP A 48 -13.56 2.46 -28.99
C ASP A 48 -12.46 3.51 -29.22
N GLU A 49 -12.73 4.78 -28.89
CA GLU A 49 -11.78 5.88 -28.95
C GLU A 49 -10.68 5.79 -27.86
N GLU A 50 -11.04 5.43 -26.62
CA GLU A 50 -10.08 5.24 -25.52
C GLU A 50 -9.22 4.00 -25.76
N LEU A 51 -9.83 2.92 -26.27
CA LEU A 51 -9.11 1.71 -26.64
C LEU A 51 -8.08 2.02 -27.74
N LYS A 52 -8.47 2.77 -28.78
CA LYS A 52 -7.53 3.19 -29.83
C LYS A 52 -6.46 4.15 -29.31
N PHE A 53 -6.76 5.05 -28.38
CA PHE A 53 -5.76 5.94 -27.78
C PHE A 53 -4.68 5.16 -27.01
N ILE A 54 -5.10 4.19 -26.19
CA ILE A 54 -4.18 3.33 -25.43
C ILE A 54 -3.38 2.44 -26.40
N THR A 55 -4.03 1.86 -27.41
CA THR A 55 -3.41 0.89 -28.32
C THR A 55 -2.51 1.55 -29.37
N ASN A 56 -2.78 2.79 -29.79
CA ASN A 56 -1.94 3.53 -30.75
C ASN A 56 -0.50 3.75 -30.26
N GLY A 57 -0.27 3.75 -28.93
CA GLY A 57 1.08 3.81 -28.35
C GLY A 57 1.75 2.44 -28.18
N LEU A 58 1.03 1.34 -28.39
CA LEU A 58 1.53 -0.04 -28.26
C LEU A 58 2.02 -0.65 -29.59
N ASP A 59 1.96 0.10 -30.70
CA ASP A 59 2.16 -0.37 -32.08
C ASP A 59 3.61 -0.74 -32.45
N ASN A 60 4.41 -1.23 -31.49
CA ASN A 60 5.73 -1.83 -31.75
C ASN A 60 6.03 -2.98 -30.77
N LYS A 61 5.06 -3.85 -30.50
CA LYS A 61 5.38 -5.19 -30.00
C LYS A 61 5.19 -6.19 -31.13
N GLU A 62 6.24 -6.32 -31.94
CA GLU A 62 6.51 -7.52 -32.72
C GLU A 62 6.20 -8.78 -31.88
N PRO A 63 5.77 -9.90 -32.51
CA PRO A 63 5.40 -11.12 -31.80
C PRO A 63 6.47 -11.45 -30.76
N GLU A 64 5.99 -11.58 -29.52
CA GLU A 64 6.72 -11.83 -28.28
C GLU A 64 7.85 -12.86 -28.46
N LYS A 65 9.02 -12.41 -28.93
CA LYS A 65 10.26 -13.10 -28.61
C LYS A 65 10.48 -12.84 -27.13
N GLN A 66 10.27 -13.87 -26.30
CA GLN A 66 10.68 -13.86 -24.90
C GLN A 66 12.20 -13.68 -24.84
N TYR A 67 12.65 -12.43 -24.87
CA TYR A 67 14.02 -12.11 -24.55
C TYR A 67 14.19 -12.34 -23.05
N PRO A 68 15.20 -13.13 -22.62
CA PRO A 68 15.45 -13.32 -21.20
C PRO A 68 15.71 -11.95 -20.58
N THR A 69 14.91 -11.61 -19.56
CA THR A 69 15.05 -10.34 -18.83
C THR A 69 16.50 -10.20 -18.36
N PRO A 70 17.23 -9.13 -18.75
CA PRO A 70 18.67 -9.06 -18.53
C PRO A 70 18.98 -8.68 -17.08
N TRP A 71 18.78 -9.62 -16.16
CA TRP A 71 18.98 -9.47 -14.71
C TRP A 71 20.33 -8.85 -14.37
N LYS A 72 21.41 -9.33 -15.02
CA LYS A 72 22.76 -8.81 -14.80
C LYS A 72 22.87 -7.31 -15.13
N LYS A 73 22.26 -6.84 -16.21
CA LYS A 73 22.32 -5.42 -16.59
C LYS A 73 21.53 -4.55 -15.61
N ILE A 74 20.41 -5.05 -15.06
CA ILE A 74 19.61 -4.36 -14.06
C ILE A 74 20.41 -4.21 -12.75
N PHE A 75 21.06 -5.28 -12.27
CA PHE A 75 21.85 -5.24 -11.04
C PHE A 75 23.20 -4.53 -11.19
N THR A 76 23.69 -4.28 -12.40
CA THR A 76 24.93 -3.51 -12.63
C THR A 76 24.65 -2.03 -12.93
N SER A 77 23.39 -1.61 -13.07
CA SER A 77 23.07 -0.23 -13.40
C SER A 77 23.12 0.71 -12.17
N ALA A 78 23.77 1.86 -12.32
CA ALA A 78 23.80 2.93 -11.32
C ALA A 78 22.40 3.43 -10.88
N PRO A 79 21.42 3.65 -11.78
CA PRO A 79 20.09 4.10 -11.37
C PRO A 79 19.33 3.06 -10.54
N THR A 80 19.59 1.76 -10.72
CA THR A 80 19.00 0.71 -9.87
C THR A 80 19.45 0.87 -8.42
N TYR A 81 20.74 1.10 -8.18
CA TYR A 81 21.24 1.32 -6.81
C TYR A 81 20.69 2.62 -6.22
N ALA A 82 20.64 3.71 -6.99
CA ALA A 82 20.03 4.95 -6.53
C ALA A 82 18.56 4.76 -6.09
N CYS A 83 17.79 3.97 -6.86
CA CYS A 83 16.43 3.60 -6.51
C CYS A 83 16.37 2.75 -5.22
N ILE A 84 17.24 1.73 -5.10
CA ILE A 84 17.31 0.89 -3.89
C ILE A 84 17.60 1.74 -2.65
N TYR A 85 18.59 2.62 -2.70
CA TYR A 85 18.92 3.49 -1.57
C TYR A 85 17.82 4.50 -1.27
N GLY A 86 17.15 5.05 -2.30
CA GLY A 86 16.00 5.94 -2.12
C GLY A 86 14.83 5.25 -1.43
N LEU A 87 14.47 4.05 -1.90
CA LEU A 87 13.40 3.24 -1.31
C LEU A 87 13.75 2.79 0.11
N PHE A 88 14.99 2.36 0.33
CA PHE A 88 15.48 1.98 1.65
C PHE A 88 15.42 3.16 2.63
N GLY A 89 15.93 4.33 2.22
CA GLY A 89 15.89 5.54 3.04
C GLY A 89 14.45 5.97 3.35
N ASN A 90 13.54 5.84 2.39
CA ASN A 90 12.13 6.15 2.60
C ASN A 90 11.49 5.19 3.63
N TYR A 91 11.65 3.88 3.45
CA TYR A 91 11.11 2.88 4.37
C TYR A 91 11.71 3.01 5.78
N TRP A 92 13.02 3.23 5.87
CA TRP A 92 13.72 3.46 7.13
C TRP A 92 13.22 4.73 7.82
N SER A 93 13.07 5.84 7.09
CA SER A 93 12.61 7.11 7.63
C SER A 93 11.19 7.01 8.20
N ILE A 94 10.27 6.38 7.47
CA ILE A 94 8.88 6.18 7.92
C ILE A 94 8.85 5.31 9.19
N THR A 95 9.64 4.23 9.21
CA THR A 95 9.70 3.32 10.37
C THR A 95 10.34 4.00 11.58
N TYR A 96 11.41 4.75 11.36
CA TYR A 96 12.08 5.52 12.39
C TYR A 96 11.16 6.58 12.99
N TYR A 97 10.48 7.35 12.15
CA TYR A 97 9.53 8.36 12.62
C TYR A 97 8.41 7.72 13.44
N SER A 98 7.86 6.60 12.96
CA SER A 98 6.78 5.87 13.64
C SER A 98 7.18 5.34 15.03
N THR A 99 8.46 5.04 15.27
CA THR A 99 8.96 4.53 16.55
C THR A 99 9.43 5.64 17.50
N VAL A 100 10.10 6.66 16.97
CA VAL A 100 10.62 7.76 17.78
C VAL A 100 9.52 8.73 18.21
N HIS A 101 8.51 8.95 17.36
CA HIS A 101 7.40 9.84 17.65
C HIS A 101 6.67 9.52 18.98
N PRO A 102 6.17 8.28 19.22
CA PRO A 102 5.52 7.96 20.49
C PRO A 102 6.51 7.96 21.67
N THR A 103 7.76 7.56 21.45
CA THR A 103 8.80 7.52 22.50
C THR A 103 9.15 8.92 22.99
N PHE A 104 9.29 9.89 22.07
CA PHE A 104 9.56 11.29 22.37
C PHE A 104 8.44 11.91 23.23
N MET A 105 7.19 11.68 22.84
CA MET A 105 6.01 12.19 23.54
C MET A 105 5.85 11.63 24.95
N GLY A 106 6.12 10.34 25.14
CA GLY A 106 6.06 9.70 26.46
C GLY A 106 7.22 10.06 27.38
N THR A 107 8.44 10.19 26.84
CA THR A 107 9.66 10.31 27.66
C THR A 107 10.01 11.75 28.00
N ILE A 108 9.91 12.66 27.03
CA ILE A 108 10.36 14.05 27.18
C ILE A 108 9.18 14.96 27.51
N LEU A 109 8.03 14.73 26.89
CA LEU A 109 6.86 15.59 27.04
C LEU A 109 5.90 15.11 28.15
N HIS A 110 6.13 13.89 28.69
CA HIS A 110 5.30 13.24 29.70
C HIS A 110 3.79 13.24 29.40
N TYR A 111 3.43 13.23 28.11
CA TYR A 111 2.02 13.12 27.73
C TYR A 111 1.57 11.65 27.81
N PRO A 112 0.42 11.37 28.43
CA PRO A 112 -0.19 10.05 28.30
C PRO A 112 -0.53 9.84 26.82
N LEU A 113 0.01 8.76 26.24
CA LEU A 113 -0.17 8.42 24.83
C LEU A 113 -1.66 8.40 24.44
N THR A 114 -2.54 8.02 25.37
CA THR A 114 -4.00 7.99 25.20
C THR A 114 -4.60 9.35 24.79
N GLU A 115 -4.15 10.45 25.38
CA GLU A 115 -4.67 11.81 25.10
C GLU A 115 -4.14 12.36 23.78
N LEU A 116 -2.88 12.03 23.46
CA LEU A 116 -2.22 12.57 22.28
C LEU A 116 -2.76 11.95 20.97
N PHE A 117 -3.24 10.71 21.03
CA PHE A 117 -3.98 10.10 19.92
C PHE A 117 -5.40 10.65 19.76
N PHE A 118 -6.01 11.24 20.79
CA PHE A 118 -7.34 11.85 20.73
C PHE A 118 -7.30 13.24 20.05
N LEU A 119 -6.30 14.07 20.39
CA LEU A 119 -6.16 15.45 19.87
C LEU A 119 -5.86 15.56 18.36
N ARG A 120 -5.47 14.47 17.68
CA ARG A 120 -5.24 14.47 16.22
C ARG A 120 -6.51 14.14 15.40
N MET A 121 -7.62 13.83 16.06
CA MET A 121 -8.89 13.47 15.41
C MET A 121 -9.99 14.54 15.58
N GLU A 122 -9.60 15.75 15.97
CA GLU A 122 -10.41 16.98 15.91
C GLU A 122 -9.87 17.93 14.84
#